data_AF-A0A3D1TRN0-F1
#
_entry.id   AF-A0A3D1TRN0-F1
#
_cell.length_a   1.000
_cell.length_b   1.000
_cell.length_c   1.000
_cell.angle_alpha   90.00
_cell.angle_beta   90.00
_cell.angle_gamma   90.00
#
_symmetry.space_group_name_H-M   'P 1'
#
loop_
_entity.id
_entity.type
_entity.pdbx_description
1 polymer ?
#
loop_
_entity_poly.entity_id
_entity_poly.type
_entity_poly.pdbx_seq_one_letter_code
_entity_poly.pdbx_strand_id
1 'polypeptide(L)'
;MTTDADASQQQRRIPEPYRPVFRVGRAAFLGLSGLSAAAIFLGKHSVPSFNFAPGAASANGFTIYTVVRGYPAFHPDSYRLRVDGLAQGSLNLSMADILRLPAVREKRFYQCVTGWTVPDATWTGVRLSHILDMVKPHSNAGAVKFYSFDGVYTESLTMAQARESDVLLAYKLMDKPLSQAQGAPLRLVVPGMYGYKFAKWVNRVELIDKPIDGYWEMNGYDRDAYIGRSN
;
A
#
# COMPACT_ATOMS: atom_id res chain seq x y z
N MET A 1 -46.75 13.17 -14.79
CA MET A 1 -46.80 13.77 -13.44
C MET A 1 -46.28 12.72 -12.48
N THR A 2 -44.98 12.80 -12.14
CA THR A 2 -44.42 13.06 -10.79
C THR A 2 -44.48 11.79 -9.92
N THR A 3 -43.41 11.21 -9.37
CA THR A 3 -42.11 11.73 -8.87
C THR A 3 -41.23 10.51 -8.53
N ASP A 4 -39.95 10.51 -8.92
CA ASP A 4 -38.74 10.73 -8.08
C ASP A 4 -38.52 9.65 -6.99
N ALA A 5 -37.53 8.78 -7.17
CA ALA A 5 -36.14 8.97 -6.73
C ALA A 5 -35.97 8.79 -5.21
N ASP A 6 -35.63 7.56 -4.79
CA ASP A 6 -35.05 7.32 -3.47
C ASP A 6 -34.00 6.20 -3.55
N ALA A 7 -32.90 6.50 -4.25
CA ALA A 7 -31.72 5.61 -4.34
C ALA A 7 -30.43 6.34 -3.95
N SER A 8 -30.54 7.41 -3.17
CA SER A 8 -29.42 8.27 -2.82
C SER A 8 -29.43 8.66 -1.35
N GLN A 9 -29.17 7.71 -0.46
CA GLN A 9 -28.64 7.99 0.90
C GLN A 9 -28.20 6.72 1.63
N GLN A 10 -27.09 6.13 1.18
CA GLN A 10 -26.30 5.27 2.07
C GLN A 10 -24.83 5.69 2.00
N GLN A 11 -24.60 6.88 2.57
CA GLN A 11 -23.30 7.38 2.98
C GLN A 11 -22.62 6.27 3.79
N ARG A 12 -21.65 5.56 3.19
CA ARG A 12 -20.82 4.59 3.92
C ARG A 12 -20.12 5.35 5.03
N ARG A 13 -20.52 5.13 6.28
CA ARG A 13 -19.91 5.75 7.46
C ARG A 13 -18.42 5.45 7.44
N ILE A 14 -17.62 6.49 7.55
CA ILE A 14 -16.19 6.38 7.87
C ILE A 14 -16.12 5.58 9.19
N PRO A 15 -15.45 4.42 9.25
CA PRO A 15 -15.29 3.71 10.50
C PRO A 15 -14.55 4.62 11.49
N GLU A 16 -15.07 4.71 12.73
CA GLU A 16 -14.44 5.43 13.83
C GLU A 16 -12.96 5.01 13.95
N PRO A 17 -12.02 5.94 14.14
CA PRO A 17 -10.62 5.60 14.32
C PRO A 17 -10.47 4.63 15.49
N TYR A 18 -9.90 3.46 15.21
CA TYR A 18 -9.62 2.43 16.20
C TYR A 18 -8.77 3.02 17.34
N ARG A 19 -9.36 3.09 18.54
CA ARG A 19 -8.66 3.47 19.77
C ARG A 19 -8.21 2.19 20.48
N PRO A 20 -6.90 1.91 20.60
CA PRO A 20 -6.45 0.76 21.37
C PRO A 20 -6.82 0.96 22.84
N VAL A 21 -7.70 0.11 23.36
CA VAL A 21 -8.00 0.05 24.79
C VAL A 21 -6.90 -0.78 25.45
N PHE A 22 -5.87 -0.13 25.97
CA PHE A 22 -4.93 -0.78 26.87
C PHE A 22 -5.63 -1.05 28.21
N ARG A 23 -6.21 -2.24 28.35
CA ARG A 23 -6.58 -2.78 29.66
C ARG A 23 -5.29 -3.23 30.36
N VAL A 24 -4.64 -2.30 31.05
CA VAL A 24 -3.66 -2.69 32.08
C VAL A 24 -4.44 -3.38 33.19
N GLY A 25 -4.38 -4.71 33.22
CA GLY A 25 -4.89 -5.49 34.32
C GLY A 25 -4.14 -5.09 35.60
N ARG A 26 -4.88 -4.85 36.68
CA ARG A 26 -4.39 -4.45 38.02
C ARG A 26 -3.40 -5.43 38.69
N ALA A 27 -2.88 -6.43 37.98
CA ALA A 27 -1.94 -7.43 38.49
C ALA A 27 -0.46 -7.17 38.09
N ALA A 28 -0.14 -6.11 37.35
CA ALA A 28 1.24 -5.79 36.95
C ALA A 28 1.77 -4.51 37.62
N PHE A 29 1.48 -4.31 38.92
CA PHE A 29 2.00 -3.18 39.70
C PHE A 29 2.70 -3.58 41.02
N LEU A 30 2.98 -4.86 41.24
CA LEU A 30 3.79 -5.32 42.38
C LEU A 30 4.77 -6.40 41.93
N GLY A 31 5.95 -5.95 41.49
CA GLY A 31 7.04 -6.83 41.10
C GLY A 31 8.35 -6.06 40.95
N LEU A 32 8.59 -5.07 41.82
CA LEU A 32 9.83 -4.29 41.86
C LEU A 32 10.35 -4.22 43.30
N SER A 33 10.75 -5.37 43.83
CA SER A 33 11.62 -5.46 45.02
C SER A 33 12.07 -6.89 45.19
N GLY A 34 13.30 -7.20 44.76
CA GLY A 34 13.93 -8.47 45.11
C GLY A 34 15.01 -8.94 44.15
N LEU A 35 16.26 -8.67 44.52
CA LEU A 35 17.45 -9.50 44.28
C LEU A 35 18.19 -9.33 42.94
N SER A 36 19.17 -8.45 42.99
CA SER A 36 20.42 -8.60 42.26
C SER A 36 21.17 -9.86 42.71
N ALA A 37 21.93 -10.44 41.75
CA ALA A 37 23.09 -11.32 41.91
C ALA A 37 22.86 -12.81 42.22
N ALA A 38 22.72 -13.63 41.17
CA ALA A 38 23.44 -14.91 41.04
C ALA A 38 23.37 -15.46 39.60
N ALA A 39 24.55 -15.62 38.98
CA ALA A 39 24.92 -16.66 38.01
C ALA A 39 23.97 -16.89 36.81
N ILE A 40 24.30 -16.47 35.58
CA ILE A 40 25.38 -17.05 34.76
C ILE A 40 25.46 -18.57 34.95
N PHE A 41 24.65 -19.35 34.25
CA PHE A 41 25.07 -20.68 33.75
C PHE A 41 24.20 -21.09 32.55
N LEU A 42 24.88 -21.16 31.39
CA LEU A 42 24.60 -22.00 30.21
C LEU A 42 23.20 -21.99 29.57
N GLY A 43 23.12 -21.37 28.38
CA GLY A 43 22.01 -21.61 27.45
C GLY A 43 22.02 -20.69 26.24
N LYS A 44 22.97 -20.91 25.32
CA LYS A 44 23.02 -20.24 24.01
C LYS A 44 21.74 -20.54 23.21
N HIS A 45 20.83 -19.59 23.15
CA HIS A 45 20.00 -19.38 21.96
C HIS A 45 20.10 -17.90 21.58
N SER A 46 21.05 -17.62 20.69
CA SER A 46 21.17 -16.34 19.99
C SER A 46 19.95 -16.18 19.09
N VAL A 47 18.87 -15.62 19.62
CA VAL A 47 17.90 -14.92 18.77
C VAL A 47 18.58 -13.61 18.35
N PRO A 48 18.91 -13.43 17.05
CA PRO A 48 19.43 -12.14 16.61
C PRO A 48 18.31 -11.12 16.79
N SER A 49 18.47 -10.24 17.78
CA SER A 49 17.74 -8.99 17.83
C SER A 49 18.14 -8.18 16.61
N PHE A 50 17.39 -8.34 15.53
CA PHE A 50 17.48 -7.45 14.37
C PHE A 50 17.04 -6.07 14.83
N ASN A 51 18.02 -5.21 15.14
CA ASN A 51 17.81 -3.78 15.20
C ASN A 51 17.47 -3.32 13.78
N PHE A 52 16.17 -3.32 13.46
CA PHE A 52 15.65 -2.50 12.38
C PHE A 52 15.94 -1.05 12.77
N ALA A 53 16.89 -0.42 12.09
CA ALA A 53 16.99 1.03 12.02
C ALA A 53 16.28 1.47 10.73
N PRO A 54 14.93 1.64 10.72
CA PRO A 54 14.30 2.28 9.59
C PRO A 54 14.71 3.75 9.61
N GLY A 55 15.25 4.24 8.50
CA GLY A 55 15.33 5.66 8.21
C GLY A 55 13.92 6.23 8.03
N ALA A 56 13.18 6.36 9.13
CA ALA A 56 11.85 6.93 9.19
C ALA A 56 11.96 8.45 9.05
N ALA A 57 12.14 8.94 7.82
CA ALA A 57 11.88 10.34 7.52
C ALA A 57 10.37 10.56 7.50
N SER A 58 9.87 11.55 8.25
CA SER A 58 8.45 11.95 8.23
C SER A 58 8.32 13.19 7.36
N ALA A 59 7.48 13.12 6.32
CA ALA A 59 7.03 14.28 5.57
C ALA A 59 5.52 14.45 5.81
N ASN A 60 5.12 15.49 6.54
CA ASN A 60 3.71 15.78 6.89
C ASN A 60 2.99 14.61 7.58
N GLY A 61 3.66 13.90 8.50
CA GLY A 61 3.09 12.74 9.18
C GLY A 61 3.14 11.45 8.36
N PHE A 62 3.64 11.48 7.13
CA PHE A 62 3.85 10.29 6.31
C PHE A 62 5.26 9.74 6.53
N THR A 63 5.38 8.69 7.35
CA THR A 63 6.66 8.02 7.62
C THR A 63 7.09 7.16 6.43
N ILE A 64 8.36 7.28 6.04
CA ILE A 64 8.92 6.52 4.91
C ILE A 64 9.55 5.22 5.36
N TYR A 65 9.14 4.12 4.72
CA TYR A 65 9.79 2.80 4.80
C TYR A 65 10.27 2.39 3.41
N THR A 66 11.42 1.73 3.32
CA THR A 66 11.95 1.16 2.08
C THR A 66 12.60 -0.20 2.37
N VAL A 67 12.50 -1.11 1.41
CA VAL A 67 13.12 -2.46 1.50
C VAL A 67 14.47 -2.51 0.78
N VAL A 68 14.80 -1.46 0.04
CA VAL A 68 16.08 -1.29 -0.66
C VAL A 68 16.88 -0.14 -0.05
N ARG A 69 18.21 -0.14 -0.27
CA ARG A 69 19.07 0.97 0.13
C ARG A 69 18.86 2.16 -0.80
N GLY A 70 18.52 3.31 -0.22
CA GLY A 70 18.25 4.54 -0.97
C GLY A 70 16.90 4.53 -1.69
N TYR A 71 16.72 5.48 -2.59
CA TYR A 71 15.54 5.58 -3.45
C TYR A 71 15.98 5.52 -4.92
N PRO A 72 15.37 4.67 -5.75
CA PRO A 72 15.74 4.58 -7.15
C PRO A 72 15.42 5.90 -7.87
N ALA A 73 16.38 6.41 -8.64
CA ALA A 73 16.20 7.62 -9.43
C ALA A 73 15.47 7.30 -10.73
N PHE A 74 14.68 8.26 -11.22
CA PHE A 74 14.06 8.19 -12.53
C PHE A 74 14.20 9.55 -13.21
N HIS A 75 14.30 9.55 -14.54
CA HIS A 75 14.12 10.76 -15.33
C HIS A 75 12.67 10.81 -15.84
N PRO A 76 11.95 11.93 -15.68
CA PRO A 76 10.58 12.05 -16.16
C PRO A 76 10.38 11.66 -17.63
N ASP A 77 11.36 11.96 -18.48
CA ASP A 77 11.30 11.71 -19.93
C ASP A 77 11.48 10.23 -20.29
N SER A 78 12.23 9.47 -19.48
CA SER A 78 12.50 8.05 -19.72
C SER A 78 11.57 7.11 -18.96
N TYR A 79 10.90 7.60 -17.91
CA TYR A 79 9.95 6.78 -17.16
C TYR A 79 8.82 6.28 -18.06
N ARG A 80 8.50 4.99 -17.92
CA ARG A 80 7.34 4.37 -18.55
C ARG A 80 6.62 3.46 -17.58
N LEU A 81 5.29 3.50 -17.65
CA LEU A 81 4.41 2.49 -17.06
C LEU A 81 4.01 1.50 -18.16
N ARG A 82 4.49 0.27 -18.05
CA ARG A 82 4.06 -0.83 -18.92
C ARG A 82 2.81 -1.50 -18.33
N VAL A 83 1.78 -1.72 -19.15
CA VAL A 83 0.59 -2.46 -18.77
C VAL A 83 0.39 -3.59 -19.78
N ASP A 84 0.49 -4.83 -19.35
CA ASP A 84 0.52 -5.99 -20.24
C ASP A 84 0.09 -7.29 -19.55
N GLY A 85 0.35 -8.45 -20.16
CA GLY A 85 0.00 -9.76 -19.64
C GLY A 85 -1.26 -10.32 -20.31
N LEU A 86 -2.17 -10.87 -19.52
CA LEU A 86 -3.43 -11.47 -19.98
C LEU A 86 -4.46 -10.40 -20.41
N ALA A 87 -4.19 -9.74 -21.53
CA ALA A 87 -5.03 -8.69 -22.10
C ALA A 87 -4.95 -8.66 -23.64
N GLN A 88 -5.96 -8.10 -24.30
CA GLN A 88 -5.98 -7.98 -25.76
C GLN A 88 -4.93 -7.00 -26.27
N GLY A 89 -4.63 -5.96 -25.48
CA GLY A 89 -3.66 -4.93 -25.80
C GLY A 89 -2.59 -4.78 -24.72
N SER A 90 -1.63 -3.91 -24.99
CA SER A 90 -0.66 -3.44 -23.99
C SER A 90 -0.51 -1.94 -24.08
N LEU A 91 -0.10 -1.32 -22.98
CA LEU A 91 0.21 0.11 -22.90
C LEU A 91 1.66 0.30 -22.48
N ASN A 92 2.24 1.40 -22.93
CA ASN A 92 3.55 1.88 -22.49
C ASN A 92 3.48 3.39 -22.29
N LEU A 93 2.93 3.81 -21.14
CA LEU A 93 2.55 5.19 -20.89
C LEU A 93 3.72 6.00 -20.34
N SER A 94 3.96 7.19 -20.88
CA SER A 94 4.80 8.19 -20.23
C SER A 94 4.07 8.85 -19.06
N MET A 95 4.78 9.61 -18.22
CA MET A 95 4.11 10.44 -17.21
C MET A 95 3.17 11.48 -17.84
N ALA A 96 3.51 12.02 -19.01
CA ALA A 96 2.66 12.96 -19.72
C ALA A 96 1.34 12.30 -20.16
N ASP A 97 1.37 11.03 -20.56
CA ASP A 97 0.16 10.28 -20.94
C ASP A 97 -0.70 10.00 -19.70
N ILE A 98 -0.09 9.57 -18.60
CA ILE A 98 -0.80 9.32 -17.32
C ILE A 98 -1.50 10.59 -16.83
N LEU A 99 -0.84 11.75 -16.93
CA LEU A 99 -1.42 13.03 -16.51
C LEU A 99 -2.56 13.54 -17.40
N ARG A 100 -2.74 12.97 -18.60
CA ARG A 100 -3.89 13.26 -19.49
C ARG A 100 -5.09 12.35 -19.24
N LEU A 101 -4.91 11.24 -18.52
CA LEU A 101 -6.01 10.35 -18.16
C LEU A 101 -6.94 11.00 -17.12
N PRO A 102 -8.20 10.55 -16.99
CA PRO A 102 -9.13 11.06 -15.99
C PRO A 102 -8.57 10.94 -14.58
N ALA A 103 -8.24 12.09 -13.98
CA ALA A 103 -7.70 12.17 -12.64
C ALA A 103 -8.80 12.01 -11.60
N VAL A 104 -8.49 11.32 -10.51
CA VAL A 104 -9.34 11.21 -9.32
C VAL A 104 -8.58 11.69 -8.10
N ARG A 105 -9.31 12.30 -7.17
CA ARG A 105 -8.81 12.75 -5.88
C ARG A 105 -9.55 11.99 -4.80
N GLU A 106 -8.84 11.16 -4.03
CA GLU A 106 -9.43 10.30 -3.01
C GLU A 106 -8.81 10.62 -1.65
N LYS A 107 -9.62 11.12 -0.73
CA LYS A 107 -9.25 11.25 0.68
C LYS A 107 -9.53 9.92 1.37
N ARG A 108 -8.49 9.23 1.84
CA ARG A 108 -8.60 7.90 2.46
C ARG A 108 -7.67 7.78 3.65
N PHE A 109 -8.11 7.02 4.64
CA PHE A 109 -7.30 6.64 5.77
C PHE A 109 -6.13 5.76 5.30
N TYR A 110 -4.93 6.06 5.78
CA TYR A 110 -3.74 5.24 5.58
C TYR A 110 -3.25 4.70 6.92
N GLN A 111 -2.90 3.42 6.97
CA GLN A 111 -2.27 2.80 8.14
C GLN A 111 -1.12 1.90 7.72
N CYS A 112 0.02 2.06 8.39
CA CYS A 112 1.11 1.13 8.28
C CYS A 112 0.90 -0.04 9.25
N VAL A 113 1.42 -1.21 8.88
CA VAL A 113 1.43 -2.39 9.74
C VAL A 113 2.18 -2.15 11.06
N THR A 114 3.11 -1.20 11.10
CA THR A 114 3.83 -0.80 12.33
C THR A 114 3.04 0.14 13.24
N GLY A 115 1.77 0.43 12.92
CA GLY A 115 0.82 1.08 13.83
C GLY A 115 0.62 2.58 13.64
N TRP A 116 1.48 3.28 12.90
CA TRP A 116 1.25 4.70 12.59
C TRP A 116 0.22 4.88 11.46
N THR A 117 -0.48 6.01 11.51
CA THR A 117 -1.60 6.31 10.62
C THR A 117 -1.50 7.72 10.05
N VAL A 118 -2.17 7.92 8.91
CA VAL A 118 -2.43 9.24 8.33
C VAL A 118 -3.92 9.30 8.04
N PRO A 119 -4.73 9.89 8.93
CA PRO A 119 -6.18 9.86 8.81
C PRO A 119 -6.71 10.48 7.51
N ASP A 120 -6.04 11.53 7.06
CA ASP A 120 -6.48 12.40 5.97
C ASP A 120 -5.53 12.32 4.75
N ALA A 121 -5.05 11.13 4.40
CA ALA A 121 -4.19 10.95 3.24
C ALA A 121 -5.00 11.18 1.94
N THR A 122 -4.78 12.35 1.33
CA THR A 122 -5.44 12.73 0.08
C THR A 122 -4.54 12.37 -1.09
N TRP A 123 -4.93 11.36 -1.86
CA TRP A 123 -4.20 10.88 -3.02
C TRP A 123 -4.80 11.46 -4.30
N THR A 124 -3.95 11.79 -5.28
CA THR A 124 -4.41 12.10 -6.64
C THR A 124 -3.71 11.20 -7.64
N GLY A 125 -4.48 10.61 -8.53
CA GLY A 125 -4.02 9.58 -9.45
C GLY A 125 -5.03 9.24 -10.52
N VAL A 126 -4.81 8.11 -11.20
CA VAL A 126 -5.76 7.52 -12.14
C VAL A 126 -6.32 6.25 -11.52
N ARG A 127 -7.63 6.01 -11.64
CA ARG A 127 -8.23 4.75 -11.16
C ARG A 127 -7.58 3.57 -11.88
N LEU A 128 -7.21 2.54 -11.13
CA LEU A 128 -6.58 1.36 -11.73
C LEU A 128 -7.54 0.67 -12.71
N SER A 129 -8.83 0.60 -12.37
CA SER A 129 -9.89 0.06 -13.25
C SER A 129 -9.90 0.73 -14.63
N HIS A 130 -9.72 2.05 -14.71
CA HIS A 130 -9.67 2.78 -15.97
C HIS A 130 -8.49 2.32 -16.85
N ILE A 131 -7.30 2.15 -16.26
CA ILE A 131 -6.12 1.66 -16.98
C ILE A 131 -6.31 0.21 -17.44
N LEU A 132 -6.91 -0.63 -16.59
CA LEU A 132 -7.20 -2.02 -16.95
C LEU A 132 -8.21 -2.10 -18.10
N ASP A 133 -9.22 -1.24 -18.13
CA ASP A 133 -10.21 -1.23 -19.21
C ASP A 133 -9.61 -0.87 -20.57
N MET A 134 -8.58 0.00 -20.59
CA MET A 134 -7.87 0.39 -21.82
C MET A 134 -7.15 -0.78 -22.49
N VAL A 135 -6.66 -1.78 -21.74
CA VAL A 135 -5.97 -2.96 -22.30
C VAL A 135 -6.91 -4.11 -22.63
N LYS A 136 -8.18 -4.04 -22.20
CA LYS A 136 -9.21 -5.09 -22.38
C LYS A 136 -8.73 -6.46 -21.87
N PRO A 137 -8.83 -6.72 -20.55
CA PRO A 137 -8.35 -7.96 -19.94
C PRO A 137 -8.98 -9.19 -20.58
N HIS A 138 -8.22 -10.28 -20.68
CA HIS A 138 -8.79 -11.58 -21.03
C HIS A 138 -9.68 -12.10 -19.90
N SER A 139 -10.63 -12.97 -20.23
CA SER A 139 -11.55 -13.56 -19.24
C SER A 139 -10.84 -14.41 -18.16
N ASN A 140 -9.63 -14.89 -18.44
CA ASN A 140 -8.81 -15.65 -17.51
C ASN A 140 -7.81 -14.77 -16.71
N ALA A 141 -7.86 -13.45 -16.83
CA ALA A 141 -7.06 -12.53 -16.02
C ALA A 141 -7.66 -12.40 -14.61
N GLY A 142 -7.28 -13.29 -13.70
CA GLY A 142 -7.81 -13.33 -12.33
C GLY A 142 -7.10 -12.40 -11.34
N ALA A 143 -5.96 -11.82 -11.70
CA ALA A 143 -5.19 -10.93 -10.83
C ALA A 143 -4.32 -9.93 -11.60
N VAL A 144 -3.76 -8.99 -10.85
CA VAL A 144 -2.85 -7.95 -11.34
C VAL A 144 -1.60 -7.95 -10.47
N LYS A 145 -0.43 -8.04 -11.10
CA LYS A 145 0.88 -7.94 -10.46
C LYS A 145 1.52 -6.60 -10.75
N PHE A 146 2.12 -6.02 -9.73
CA PHE A 146 2.84 -4.76 -9.78
C PHE A 146 4.32 -5.00 -9.59
N TYR A 147 5.12 -4.30 -10.38
CA TYR A 147 6.57 -4.29 -10.26
C TYR A 147 7.01 -2.88 -9.91
N SER A 148 7.99 -2.80 -9.00
CA SER A 148 8.74 -1.60 -8.70
C SER A 148 10.01 -1.55 -9.53
N PHE A 149 10.37 -0.36 -10.02
CA PHE A 149 11.66 -0.15 -10.67
C PHE A 149 12.84 -0.11 -9.69
N ASP A 150 12.63 -0.33 -8.38
CA ASP A 150 13.71 -0.70 -7.46
C ASP A 150 14.30 -2.10 -7.73
N GLY A 151 13.62 -2.92 -8.55
CA GLY A 151 14.06 -4.26 -8.94
C GLY A 151 13.84 -5.36 -7.89
N VAL A 152 13.22 -5.03 -6.76
CA VAL A 152 13.03 -5.94 -5.62
C VAL A 152 11.56 -6.08 -5.24
N TYR A 153 10.81 -4.98 -5.20
CA TYR A 153 9.43 -5.00 -4.71
C TYR A 153 8.47 -5.49 -5.78
N THR A 154 7.71 -6.53 -5.43
CA THR A 154 6.52 -6.95 -6.18
C THR A 154 5.32 -6.98 -5.26
N GLU A 155 4.15 -6.78 -5.85
CA GLU A 155 2.87 -6.88 -5.17
C GLU A 155 1.84 -7.49 -6.12
N SER A 156 0.78 -8.10 -5.61
CA SER A 156 -0.38 -8.47 -6.42
C SER A 156 -1.71 -8.21 -5.71
N LEU A 157 -2.74 -8.00 -6.53
CA LEU A 157 -4.14 -7.90 -6.13
C LEU A 157 -4.95 -8.87 -6.98
N THR A 158 -6.00 -9.46 -6.41
CA THR A 158 -7.05 -10.10 -7.23
C THR A 158 -7.65 -9.08 -8.21
N MET A 159 -8.22 -9.55 -9.32
CA MET A 159 -8.90 -8.67 -10.27
C MET A 159 -10.06 -7.90 -9.62
N ALA A 160 -10.73 -8.50 -8.64
CA ALA A 160 -11.77 -7.85 -7.86
C ALA A 160 -11.22 -6.67 -7.04
N GLN A 161 -10.16 -6.91 -6.24
CA GLN A 161 -9.48 -5.85 -5.48
C GLN A 161 -8.94 -4.76 -6.41
N ALA A 162 -8.27 -5.13 -7.51
CA ALA A 162 -7.70 -4.17 -8.46
C ALA A 162 -8.75 -3.28 -9.14
N ARG A 163 -10.01 -3.73 -9.20
CA ARG A 163 -11.15 -2.98 -9.79
C ARG A 163 -11.98 -2.23 -8.76
N GLU A 164 -11.63 -2.30 -7.47
CA GLU A 164 -12.31 -1.49 -6.46
C GLU A 164 -12.23 -0.01 -6.80
N SER A 165 -13.32 0.71 -6.48
CA SER A 165 -13.51 2.05 -7.01
C SER A 165 -12.43 3.04 -6.59
N ASP A 166 -11.79 2.85 -5.44
CA ASP A 166 -10.80 3.76 -4.86
C ASP A 166 -9.35 3.27 -4.96
N VAL A 167 -9.10 2.17 -5.67
CA VAL A 167 -7.75 1.72 -6.03
C VAL A 167 -7.22 2.54 -7.20
N LEU A 168 -6.03 3.12 -7.01
CA LEU A 168 -5.47 4.08 -7.96
C LEU A 168 -3.95 3.98 -8.06
N LEU A 169 -3.44 4.43 -9.21
CA LEU A 169 -2.03 4.76 -9.39
C LEU A 169 -1.86 6.26 -9.13
N ALA A 170 -1.32 6.61 -7.96
CA ALA A 170 -1.12 7.97 -7.46
C ALA A 170 0.17 8.58 -7.97
N TYR A 171 0.09 9.88 -8.28
CA TYR A 171 1.24 10.75 -8.56
C TYR A 171 1.26 12.02 -7.69
N LYS A 172 0.26 12.22 -6.81
CA LYS A 172 0.27 13.22 -5.72
C LYS A 172 -0.20 12.65 -4.39
N LEU A 173 0.33 13.24 -3.31
CA LEU A 173 -0.12 13.08 -1.93
C LEU A 173 -0.26 14.47 -1.29
N MET A 174 -1.41 14.74 -0.67
CA MET A 174 -1.73 16.02 -0.03
C MET A 174 -1.46 17.21 -0.96
N ASP A 175 -2.03 17.13 -2.17
CA ASP A 175 -1.96 18.14 -3.24
C ASP A 175 -0.57 18.45 -3.80
N LYS A 176 0.48 17.77 -3.31
CA LYS A 176 1.85 17.89 -3.79
C LYS A 176 2.25 16.67 -4.62
N PRO A 177 3.07 16.82 -5.67
CA PRO A 177 3.71 15.68 -6.33
C PRO A 177 4.37 14.76 -5.30
N LEU A 178 4.30 13.45 -5.53
CA LEU A 178 5.01 12.50 -4.67
C LEU A 178 6.50 12.88 -4.66
N SER A 179 7.11 12.81 -3.48
CA SER A 179 8.57 12.79 -3.40
C SER A 179 9.10 11.43 -3.86
N GLN A 180 10.38 11.37 -4.22
CA GLN A 180 11.05 10.11 -4.56
C GLN A 180 10.91 9.09 -3.42
N ALA A 181 11.05 9.52 -2.16
CA ALA A 181 10.87 8.70 -0.97
C ALA A 181 9.44 8.13 -0.83
N GLN A 182 8.44 8.92 -1.22
CA GLN A 182 7.03 8.53 -1.19
C GLN A 182 6.63 7.57 -2.31
N GLY A 183 7.47 7.39 -3.33
CA GLY A 183 7.22 6.47 -4.45
C GLY A 183 7.09 7.13 -5.82
N ALA A 184 7.56 8.38 -5.99
CA ALA A 184 7.49 9.06 -7.28
C ALA A 184 8.20 8.30 -8.41
N PRO A 185 7.69 8.34 -9.64
CA PRO A 185 6.59 9.21 -10.07
C PRO A 185 5.21 8.60 -9.86
N LEU A 186 5.11 7.30 -9.60
CA LEU A 186 3.85 6.57 -9.55
C LEU A 186 3.85 5.51 -8.45
N ARG A 187 2.79 5.51 -7.64
CA ARG A 187 2.60 4.60 -6.50
C ARG A 187 1.22 3.95 -6.57
N LEU A 188 1.15 2.66 -6.29
CA LEU A 188 -0.12 1.97 -6.04
C LEU A 188 -0.71 2.38 -4.68
N VAL A 189 -2.00 2.69 -4.66
CA VAL A 189 -2.77 3.04 -3.46
C VAL A 189 -3.98 2.12 -3.39
N VAL A 190 -4.12 1.38 -2.28
CA VAL A 190 -5.16 0.35 -2.07
C VAL A 190 -5.91 0.61 -0.76
N PRO A 191 -6.82 1.59 -0.72
CA PRO A 191 -7.48 1.99 0.53
C PRO A 191 -8.11 0.81 1.29
N GLY A 192 -8.05 0.86 2.63
CA GLY A 192 -8.57 -0.21 3.48
C GLY A 192 -7.58 -1.36 3.75
N MET A 193 -6.47 -1.45 3.00
CA MET A 193 -5.37 -2.37 3.29
C MET A 193 -4.18 -1.67 3.96
N TYR A 194 -3.30 -2.43 4.60
CA TYR A 194 -2.07 -1.90 5.16
C TYR A 194 -1.13 -1.34 4.08
N GLY A 195 -0.34 -0.34 4.46
CA GLY A 195 0.54 0.39 3.56
C GLY A 195 1.61 -0.43 2.83
N TYR A 196 1.86 -1.70 3.21
CA TYR A 196 2.73 -2.58 2.43
C TYR A 196 2.08 -3.02 1.10
N LYS A 197 0.75 -3.03 0.99
CA LYS A 197 0.09 -3.25 -0.30
C LYS A 197 0.26 -2.08 -1.28
N PHE A 198 0.74 -0.93 -0.80
CA PHE A 198 0.82 0.31 -1.56
C PHE A 198 2.20 0.42 -2.24
N ALA A 199 2.44 -0.45 -3.22
CA ALA A 199 3.71 -0.55 -3.94
C ALA A 199 4.20 0.82 -4.47
N LYS A 200 5.46 1.14 -4.21
CA LYS A 200 6.10 2.38 -4.66
C LYS A 200 6.82 2.16 -5.98
N TRP A 201 7.11 3.27 -6.69
CA TRP A 201 7.96 3.23 -7.89
C TRP A 201 7.44 2.27 -8.97
N VAL A 202 6.11 2.22 -9.14
CA VAL A 202 5.48 1.25 -10.04
C VAL A 202 5.91 1.55 -11.47
N ASN A 203 6.48 0.57 -12.19
CA ASN A 203 6.82 0.68 -13.61
C ASN A 203 6.11 -0.37 -14.49
N ARG A 204 5.54 -1.42 -13.91
CA ARG A 204 4.79 -2.42 -14.66
C ARG A 204 3.58 -2.91 -13.89
N VAL A 205 2.47 -3.04 -14.62
CA VAL A 205 1.20 -3.64 -14.19
C VAL A 205 0.95 -4.81 -15.13
N GLU A 206 1.09 -6.04 -14.64
CA GLU A 206 0.94 -7.25 -15.43
C GLU A 206 -0.33 -8.00 -15.01
N LEU A 207 -1.23 -8.23 -15.96
CA LEU A 207 -2.41 -9.04 -15.76
C LEU A 207 -2.01 -10.52 -15.78
N ILE A 208 -2.36 -11.26 -14.74
CA ILE A 208 -1.98 -12.66 -14.52
C ILE A 208 -3.20 -13.52 -14.14
N ASP A 209 -3.04 -14.84 -14.17
CA ASP A 209 -4.12 -15.81 -13.97
C ASP A 209 -4.64 -15.81 -12.53
N LYS A 210 -3.74 -15.75 -11.54
CA LYS A 210 -4.04 -15.79 -10.11
C LYS A 210 -3.09 -14.89 -9.32
N PRO A 211 -3.48 -14.42 -8.12
CA PRO A 211 -2.58 -13.65 -7.27
C PRO A 211 -1.33 -14.47 -6.93
N ILE A 212 -0.21 -13.77 -6.79
CA ILE A 212 1.05 -14.33 -6.29
C ILE A 212 1.47 -13.62 -5.01
N ASP A 213 2.31 -14.26 -4.23
CA ASP A 213 2.91 -13.62 -3.06
C ASP A 213 3.91 -12.55 -3.53
N GLY A 214 3.72 -11.33 -3.02
CA GLY A 214 4.60 -10.20 -3.24
C GLY A 214 5.77 -10.21 -2.25
N TYR A 215 6.46 -9.07 -2.14
CA TYR A 215 7.61 -8.96 -1.27
C TYR A 215 7.26 -9.30 0.19
N TRP A 216 6.20 -8.72 0.75
CA TRP A 216 5.90 -8.89 2.17
C TRP A 216 5.21 -10.21 2.47
N GLU A 217 4.39 -10.73 1.55
CA GLU A 217 3.76 -12.04 1.69
C GLU A 217 4.83 -13.16 1.74
N MET A 218 5.86 -13.06 0.90
CA MET A 218 7.03 -13.95 0.99
C MET A 218 7.81 -13.81 2.31
N ASN A 219 7.61 -12.71 3.05
CA ASN A 219 8.21 -12.46 4.36
C ASN A 219 7.20 -12.67 5.52
N GLY A 220 6.11 -13.39 5.28
CA GLY A 220 5.19 -13.86 6.32
C GLY A 220 4.04 -12.90 6.65
N TYR A 221 3.79 -11.88 5.83
CA TYR A 221 2.65 -10.99 6.00
C TYR A 221 1.41 -11.53 5.28
N ASP A 222 0.23 -11.13 5.74
CA ASP A 222 -1.05 -11.49 5.13
C ASP A 222 -1.16 -10.95 3.69
N ARG A 223 -1.70 -11.76 2.78
CA ARG A 223 -1.89 -11.38 1.37
C ARG A 223 -2.96 -10.32 1.18
N ASP A 224 -4.09 -10.43 1.87
CA ASP A 224 -5.22 -9.52 1.68
C ASP A 224 -5.05 -8.24 2.50
N ALA A 225 -4.35 -8.33 3.63
CA ALA A 225 -3.87 -7.18 4.40
C ALA A 225 -4.94 -6.14 4.80
N TYR A 226 -6.21 -6.53 4.88
CA TYR A 226 -7.28 -5.61 5.25
C TYR A 226 -7.13 -5.17 6.70
N ILE A 227 -7.19 -3.87 6.93
CA ILE A 227 -7.07 -3.28 8.26
C ILE A 227 -8.19 -3.83 9.16
N GLY A 228 -7.81 -4.35 10.33
CA GLY A 228 -8.74 -4.93 11.32
C GLY A 228 -9.19 -6.38 11.02
N ARG A 229 -8.75 -6.97 9.91
CA ARG A 229 -8.97 -8.40 9.60
C ARG A 229 -7.67 -9.18 9.45
N SER A 230 -6.60 -8.47 9.08
CA SER A 230 -5.26 -9.00 8.92
C SER A 230 -4.35 -8.49 10.05
N ASN A 231 -3.47 -9.39 10.49
CA ASN A 231 -2.61 -9.32 11.69
C ASN A 231 -3.34 -9.55 13.02
#